data_AF-A0AAE7CRB8-F1
#
_entry.id   AF-A0AAE7CRB8-F1
#
_cell.length_a   1.000
_cell.length_b   1.000
_cell.length_c   1.000
_cell.angle_alpha   90.00
_cell.angle_beta   90.00
_cell.angle_gamma   90.00
#
_symmetry.space_group_name_H-M   'P 1'
#
loop_
_entity.id
_entity.type
_entity.pdbx_description
1 polymer ?
#
loop_
_entity_poly.entity_id
_entity_poly.type
_entity_poly.pdbx_seq_one_letter_code
_entity_poly.pdbx_strand_id
1 'polypeptide(L)'
;MKALIVASIVSLPIIVFSETNCNGNTYEINQCLKQKMQNLDKKLDKIGSHNIQQFKKYSYKICSTISSAYKGGSYEAIKYGNCIITLDEWYIEQLKK
;
A
#
# COMPACT_ATOMS: atom_id res chain seq x y z
N MET A 1 -22.34 -34.33 30.47
CA MET A 1 -22.55 -33.09 29.69
C MET A 1 -21.21 -32.65 29.11
N LYS A 2 -21.00 -32.81 27.81
CA LYS A 2 -19.78 -32.34 27.13
C LYS A 2 -20.02 -30.89 26.73
N ALA A 3 -19.26 -29.97 27.31
CA ALA A 3 -19.35 -28.55 27.00
C ALA A 3 -18.91 -28.31 25.55
N LEU A 4 -19.81 -27.74 24.75
CA LEU A 4 -19.55 -27.32 23.38
C LEU A 4 -18.92 -25.92 23.45
N ILE A 5 -17.61 -25.83 23.23
CA ILE A 5 -16.96 -24.52 23.08
C ILE A 5 -17.33 -24.01 21.70
N VAL A 6 -18.33 -23.13 21.64
CA VAL A 6 -18.65 -22.35 20.46
C VAL A 6 -17.51 -21.35 20.26
N ALA A 7 -16.55 -21.73 19.41
CA ALA A 7 -15.53 -20.82 18.93
C ALA A 7 -16.21 -19.81 18.00
N SER A 8 -16.62 -18.68 18.56
CA SER A 8 -17.10 -17.52 17.80
C SER A 8 -15.94 -17.02 16.94
N ILE A 9 -15.91 -17.46 15.68
CA ILE A 9 -15.10 -16.86 14.64
C ILE A 9 -15.61 -15.43 14.51
N VAL A 10 -14.92 -14.48 15.13
CA VAL A 10 -15.09 -13.06 14.88
C VAL A 10 -14.63 -12.85 13.44
N SER A 11 -15.55 -12.98 12.50
CA SER A 11 -15.39 -12.56 11.11
C SER A 11 -15.30 -11.03 11.11
N LEU A 12 -14.10 -10.52 11.44
CA LEU A 12 -13.72 -9.19 11.05
C LEU A 12 -14.04 -9.08 9.55
N PRO A 13 -14.77 -8.03 9.12
CA PRO A 13 -15.01 -7.83 7.70
C PRO A 13 -13.64 -7.69 7.07
N ILE A 14 -13.21 -8.73 6.35
CA ILE A 14 -12.07 -8.63 5.45
C ILE A 14 -12.60 -7.68 4.38
N ILE A 15 -12.29 -6.40 4.52
CA ILE A 15 -12.57 -5.44 3.46
C ILE A 15 -11.63 -5.84 2.34
N VAL A 16 -12.12 -6.70 1.45
CA VAL A 16 -11.45 -7.08 0.22
C VAL A 16 -11.57 -5.85 -0.68
N PHE A 17 -10.60 -4.94 -0.57
CA PHE A 17 -10.44 -3.89 -1.56
C PHE A 17 -10.03 -4.56 -2.86
N SER A 18 -11.01 -4.74 -3.76
CA SER A 18 -10.75 -5.19 -5.12
C SER A 18 -9.71 -4.27 -5.77
N GLU A 19 -8.83 -4.80 -6.61
CA GLU A 19 -7.70 -4.09 -7.23
C GLU A 19 -8.08 -2.92 -8.17
N THR A 20 -9.33 -2.48 -8.17
CA THR A 20 -9.79 -1.33 -8.95
C THR A 20 -9.47 -0.02 -8.22
N ASN A 21 -9.16 1.02 -9.00
CA ASN A 21 -8.72 2.36 -8.60
C ASN A 21 -9.25 2.85 -7.24
N CYS A 22 -8.38 3.48 -6.43
CA CYS A 22 -8.79 4.06 -5.16
C CYS A 22 -9.76 5.23 -5.41
N ASN A 23 -11.04 4.96 -5.24
CA ASN A 23 -12.15 5.89 -5.46
C ASN A 23 -12.90 6.15 -4.16
N GLY A 24 -13.66 7.25 -4.12
CA GLY A 24 -14.49 7.61 -2.97
C GLY A 24 -14.14 8.98 -2.40
N ASN A 25 -14.55 9.23 -1.17
CA ASN A 25 -14.14 10.42 -0.43
C ASN A 25 -12.65 10.34 -0.02
N THR A 26 -12.10 11.45 0.45
CA THR A 26 -10.69 11.55 0.88
C THR A 26 -10.29 10.45 1.87
N TYR A 27 -11.17 10.11 2.82
CA TYR A 27 -10.88 9.09 3.82
C TYR A 27 -10.77 7.69 3.18
N GLU A 28 -11.74 7.33 2.34
CA GLU A 28 -11.77 6.05 1.62
C GLU A 28 -10.55 5.89 0.71
N ILE A 29 -10.20 6.95 -0.02
CA ILE A 29 -8.99 6.98 -0.86
C ILE A 29 -7.74 6.75 -0.02
N ASN A 30 -7.58 7.46 1.09
CA ASN A 30 -6.40 7.32 1.96
C ASN A 30 -6.29 5.91 2.57
N GLN A 31 -7.40 5.29 2.98
CA GLN A 31 -7.39 3.92 3.46
C GLN A 31 -7.00 2.93 2.35
N CYS A 32 -7.57 3.09 1.16
CA CYS A 32 -7.21 2.27 0.00
C CYS A 32 -5.72 2.37 -0.33
N LEU A 33 -5.18 3.60 -0.43
CA LEU A 33 -3.77 3.83 -0.72
C LEU A 33 -2.87 3.20 0.34
N LYS A 34 -3.19 3.41 1.63
CA LYS A 34 -2.45 2.82 2.74
C LYS A 34 -2.38 1.29 2.63
N GLN A 35 -3.50 0.64 2.34
CA GLN A 35 -3.53 -0.81 2.21
C GLN A 35 -2.77 -1.32 0.99
N LYS A 36 -2.91 -0.66 -0.17
CA LYS A 36 -2.14 -1.00 -1.37
C LYS A 36 -0.64 -0.89 -1.13
N MET A 37 -0.18 0.22 -0.54
CA MET A 37 1.22 0.41 -0.15
C MET A 37 1.69 -0.71 0.79
N GLN A 38 0.93 -1.03 1.84
CA GLN A 38 1.30 -2.11 2.78
C GLN A 38 1.39 -3.48 2.11
N ASN A 39 0.51 -3.76 1.14
CA ASN A 39 0.54 -5.01 0.39
C ASN A 39 1.76 -5.09 -0.52
N LEU A 40 2.12 -4.00 -1.20
CA LEU A 40 3.32 -3.91 -2.04
C LEU A 40 4.59 -3.99 -1.21
N ASP A 41 4.63 -3.31 -0.06
CA ASP A 41 5.76 -3.34 0.87
C ASP A 41 6.06 -4.77 1.33
N LYS A 42 5.02 -5.54 1.68
CA LYS A 42 5.13 -6.98 2.00
C LYS A 42 5.58 -7.83 0.82
N LYS A 43 5.12 -7.53 -0.41
CA LYS A 43 5.56 -8.25 -1.62
C LYS A 43 7.05 -7.99 -1.86
N LEU A 44 7.48 -6.75 -1.73
CA LEU A 44 8.87 -6.34 -1.85
C LEU A 44 9.74 -7.02 -0.79
N ASP A 45 9.37 -6.97 0.49
CA ASP A 45 10.18 -7.56 1.57
C ASP A 45 10.45 -9.05 1.40
N LYS A 46 9.52 -9.79 0.78
CA LYS A 46 9.70 -11.22 0.46
C LYS A 46 10.77 -11.49 -0.59
N ILE A 47 11.15 -10.50 -1.40
CA ILE A 47 12.17 -10.64 -2.45
C ILE A 47 13.59 -10.66 -1.84
N GLY A 48 13.79 -10.13 -0.63
CA GLY A 48 15.02 -10.34 0.15
C GLY A 48 16.32 -9.79 -0.45
N SER A 49 16.28 -8.94 -1.48
CA SER A 49 17.46 -8.41 -2.18
C SER A 49 18.00 -7.12 -1.55
N HIS A 50 19.33 -6.96 -1.45
CA HIS A 50 19.97 -5.72 -0.96
C HIS A 50 19.60 -4.47 -1.76
N ASN A 51 19.27 -4.61 -3.05
CA ASN A 51 18.88 -3.50 -3.90
C ASN A 51 17.51 -2.90 -3.50
N ILE A 52 16.68 -3.68 -2.80
CA ILE A 52 15.33 -3.24 -2.46
C ILE A 52 15.31 -2.09 -1.46
N GLN A 53 16.25 -2.07 -0.52
CA GLN A 53 16.34 -1.00 0.47
C GLN A 53 16.77 0.32 -0.20
N GLN A 54 17.67 0.23 -1.18
CA GLN A 54 18.10 1.39 -1.96
C GLN A 54 16.95 1.92 -2.82
N PHE A 55 16.23 1.01 -3.49
CA PHE A 55 15.03 1.34 -4.26
C PHE A 55 13.97 2.02 -3.38
N LYS A 56 13.61 1.46 -2.21
CA LYS A 56 12.62 2.08 -1.30
C LYS A 56 13.04 3.50 -0.88
N LYS A 57 14.31 3.70 -0.53
CA LYS A 57 14.85 5.04 -0.19
C LYS A 57 14.72 6.01 -1.36
N TYR A 58 15.02 5.56 -2.57
CA TYR A 58 14.88 6.35 -3.79
C TYR A 58 13.41 6.71 -4.06
N SER A 59 12.50 5.74 -4.01
CA SER A 59 11.07 5.92 -4.21
C SER A 59 10.48 6.91 -3.20
N TYR A 60 10.78 6.77 -1.91
CA TYR A 60 10.31 7.70 -0.88
C TYR A 60 10.78 9.14 -1.14
N LYS A 61 12.06 9.32 -1.52
CA LYS A 61 12.61 10.64 -1.80
C LYS A 61 11.91 11.30 -2.99
N ILE A 62 11.77 10.60 -4.11
CA ILE A 62 11.15 11.16 -5.31
C ILE A 62 9.67 11.43 -5.09
N CYS A 63 8.93 10.49 -4.50
CA CYS A 63 7.51 10.67 -4.29
C CYS A 63 7.21 11.79 -3.29
N SER A 64 8.03 11.96 -2.25
CA SER A 64 7.95 13.13 -1.35
C SER A 64 8.24 14.44 -2.09
N THR A 65 9.23 14.44 -2.98
CA THR A 65 9.57 15.63 -3.78
C THR A 65 8.40 16.02 -4.70
N ILE A 66 7.83 15.05 -5.42
CA ILE A 66 6.70 15.27 -6.33
C ILE A 66 5.46 15.72 -5.55
N SER A 67 5.15 15.06 -4.43
CA SER A 67 3.95 15.36 -3.65
C SER A 67 4.02 16.75 -3.01
N SER A 68 5.20 17.20 -2.61
CA SER A 68 5.41 18.49 -1.94
C SER A 68 4.97 19.71 -2.76
N ALA A 69 4.88 19.57 -4.08
CA ALA A 69 4.32 20.59 -4.97
C ALA A 69 2.85 20.95 -4.63
N TYR A 70 2.15 20.06 -3.92
CA TYR A 70 0.73 20.16 -3.60
C TYR A 70 0.42 20.50 -2.12
N LYS A 71 1.43 20.97 -1.38
CA LYS A 71 1.42 21.50 0.01
C LYS A 71 0.23 21.14 0.91
N GLY A 72 0.49 20.33 1.94
CA GLY A 72 -0.13 20.34 3.26
C GLY A 72 -1.52 19.71 3.39
N GLY A 73 -2.01 19.01 2.37
CA GLY A 73 -3.39 18.52 2.34
C GLY A 73 -3.54 17.07 1.88
N SER A 74 -4.80 16.63 1.79
CA SER A 74 -5.15 15.31 1.28
C SER A 74 -4.61 15.06 -0.12
N TYR A 75 -4.55 16.09 -0.96
CA TYR A 75 -4.04 15.96 -2.32
C TYR A 75 -2.54 15.61 -2.36
N GLU A 76 -1.72 16.19 -1.48
CA GLU A 76 -0.32 15.80 -1.32
C GLU A 76 -0.19 14.32 -0.91
N ALA A 77 -0.94 13.90 0.11
CA ALA A 77 -0.92 12.51 0.57
C ALA A 77 -1.36 11.52 -0.54
N ILE A 78 -2.39 11.88 -1.31
CA ILE A 78 -2.88 11.09 -2.45
C ILE A 78 -1.81 11.00 -3.54
N LYS A 79 -1.13 12.10 -3.87
CA LYS A 79 -0.04 12.10 -4.87
C LYS A 79 1.15 11.27 -4.41
N TYR A 80 1.52 11.38 -3.13
CA TYR A 80 2.56 10.55 -2.53
C TYR A 80 2.21 9.05 -2.63
N GLY A 81 1.03 8.65 -2.16
CA GLY A 81 0.61 7.25 -2.13
C GLY A 81 0.55 6.63 -3.53
N ASN A 82 -0.03 7.33 -4.50
CA ASN A 82 -0.07 6.85 -5.89
C ASN A 82 1.33 6.70 -6.50
N CYS A 83 2.22 7.68 -6.26
CA CYS A 83 3.60 7.60 -6.74
C CYS A 83 4.34 6.36 -6.21
N ILE A 84 4.21 6.07 -4.91
CA ILE A 84 4.82 4.88 -4.30
C ILE A 84 4.28 3.60 -4.92
N ILE A 85 2.95 3.48 -5.03
CA ILE A 85 2.30 2.31 -5.62
C ILE A 85 2.82 2.05 -7.05
N THR A 86 2.83 3.08 -7.89
CA THR A 86 3.28 2.94 -9.28
C THR A 86 4.74 2.52 -9.38
N LEU A 87 5.63 3.10 -8.56
CA LEU A 87 7.05 2.72 -8.58
C LEU A 87 7.25 1.29 -8.07
N ASP A 88 6.59 0.91 -6.99
CA ASP A 88 6.70 -0.43 -6.41
C ASP A 88 6.19 -1.51 -7.38
N GLU A 89 5.03 -1.26 -8.03
CA GLU A 89 4.50 -2.13 -9.09
C GLU A 89 5.48 -2.26 -10.25
N TRP A 90 6.00 -1.13 -10.76
CA TRP A 90 6.99 -1.14 -11.84
C TRP A 90 8.25 -1.92 -11.48
N TYR A 91 8.75 -1.77 -10.26
CA TYR A 91 9.96 -2.45 -9.81
C TYR A 91 9.74 -3.96 -9.66
N ILE A 92 8.59 -4.37 -9.10
CA ILE A 92 8.20 -5.79 -9.05
C ILE A 92 8.15 -6.38 -10.47
N GLU A 93 7.59 -5.66 -11.44
CA GLU A 93 7.57 -6.10 -12.84
C GLU A 93 8.97 -6.19 -13.45
N GLN A 94 9.91 -5.30 -13.11
CA GLN A 94 11.30 -5.42 -13.58
C GLN A 94 12.01 -6.65 -13.02
N LEU A 95 11.67 -7.08 -11.81
CA LEU A 95 12.28 -8.26 -11.18
C LEU A 95 11.75 -9.59 -11.72
N LYS A 96 10.63 -9.58 -12.45
CA LYS A 96 10.09 -10.78 -13.12
C LYS A 96 10.76 -11.07 -14.47
N LYS A 97 11.53 -10.11 -15.00
CA LYS A 97 12.27 -10.24 -16.26
C LYS A 97 13.64 -10.84 -16.01
#